data_AF-A0A2G2VHE5-F1
#
_entry.id   AF-A0A2G2VHE5-F1
#
_cell.length_a   1.000
_cell.length_b   1.000
_cell.length_c   1.000
_cell.angle_alpha   90.00
_cell.angle_beta   90.00
_cell.angle_gamma   90.00
#
_symmetry.space_group_name_H-M   'P 1'
#
loop_
_entity.id
_entity.type
_entity.pdbx_description
1 polymer ?
#
loop_
_entity_poly.entity_id
_entity_poly.type
_entity_poly.pdbx_seq_one_letter_code
_entity_poly.pdbx_strand_id
1 'polypeptide(L)'
;GIFEGTKAYRRDDGRLFLFRPQQNAMRMQIGAKRMCMPCPSIDQFVDAVKQTALANKRFIPPPGKGSLDIRPLLIGSGPILGLATAPEYTFLVYACPVGNYFKVEERLIEVEKLNNADEVFYTGTAVGIAPVGGITYKNKRIEYKEELTCKQLYSRLIGIQRGVIEDKRDWIVEIE
;
A
#
# COMPACT_ATOMS: atom_id res chain seq x y z
N GLY A 1 1.38 4.79 -14.95
CA GLY A 1 1.76 5.67 -13.82
C GLY A 1 2.81 5.00 -12.97
N ILE A 2 3.47 5.74 -12.09
CA ILE A 2 4.54 5.28 -11.19
C ILE A 2 4.16 5.71 -9.78
N PHE A 3 4.31 4.84 -8.79
CA PHE A 3 4.07 5.18 -7.39
C PHE A 3 5.31 4.90 -6.54
N GLU A 4 5.38 5.58 -5.39
CA GLU A 4 6.43 5.40 -4.38
C GLU A 4 5.83 5.28 -2.98
N GLY A 5 6.57 4.73 -2.03
CA GLY A 5 6.11 4.60 -0.65
C GLY A 5 7.14 5.11 0.34
N THR A 6 6.76 6.07 1.19
CA THR A 6 7.56 6.49 2.33
C THR A 6 6.67 6.73 3.55
N LYS A 7 7.27 6.83 4.73
CA LYS A 7 6.54 6.90 5.98
C LYS A 7 7.01 8.09 6.81
N ALA A 8 6.03 8.80 7.37
CA ALA A 8 6.26 9.76 8.43
C ALA A 8 5.94 9.13 9.79
N TYR A 9 6.82 9.39 10.75
CA TYR A 9 6.76 8.81 12.07
C TYR A 9 6.87 9.89 13.13
N ARG A 10 6.31 9.61 14.31
CA ARG A 10 6.47 10.43 15.51
C ARG A 10 7.46 9.76 16.46
N ARG A 11 8.48 10.49 16.90
CA ARG A 11 9.42 10.04 17.95
C ARG A 11 8.87 10.32 19.34
N ASP A 12 9.51 9.71 20.33
CA ASP A 12 9.20 9.89 21.76
C ASP A 12 9.30 11.36 22.21
N ASP A 13 10.19 12.14 21.57
CA ASP A 13 10.34 13.59 21.81
C ASP A 13 9.29 14.46 21.07
N GLY A 14 8.31 13.83 20.41
CA GLY A 14 7.24 14.51 19.67
C GLY A 14 7.63 15.03 18.29
N ARG A 15 8.92 14.95 17.88
CA ARG A 15 9.36 15.37 16.54
C ARG A 15 8.92 14.38 15.48
N LEU A 16 8.74 14.89 14.27
CA LEU A 16 8.36 14.12 13.09
C LEU A 16 9.58 13.80 12.25
N PHE A 17 9.61 12.62 11.64
CA PHE A 17 10.70 12.23 10.74
C PHE A 17 10.20 11.45 9.54
N LEU A 18 10.87 11.67 8.40
CA LEU A 18 10.74 10.89 7.17
C LEU A 18 11.99 10.03 7.02
N PHE A 19 11.82 8.79 6.55
CA PHE A 19 12.95 7.88 6.35
C PHE A 19 13.39 7.86 4.88
N ARG A 20 14.59 8.39 4.62
CA ARG A 20 15.29 8.37 3.31
C ARG A 20 14.44 8.81 2.09
N PRO A 21 13.64 9.90 2.15
CA PRO A 21 12.75 10.30 1.05
C PRO A 21 13.49 10.58 -0.28
N GLN A 22 14.77 10.94 -0.23
CA GLN A 22 15.61 11.12 -1.41
C GLN A 22 15.77 9.84 -2.24
N GLN A 23 15.81 8.67 -1.58
CA GLN A 23 15.96 7.38 -2.27
C GLN A 23 14.68 7.00 -3.01
N ASN A 24 13.53 7.31 -2.43
CA ASN A 24 12.24 7.19 -3.10
C ASN A 24 12.18 8.10 -4.34
N ALA A 25 12.64 9.36 -4.22
CA ALA A 25 12.70 10.28 -5.35
C ALA A 25 13.59 9.76 -6.50
N MET A 26 14.79 9.26 -6.17
CA MET A 26 15.71 8.68 -7.16
C MET A 26 15.08 7.47 -7.86
N ARG A 27 14.36 6.61 -7.14
CA ARG A 27 13.69 5.45 -7.72
C ARG A 27 12.52 5.85 -8.63
N MET A 28 11.75 6.88 -8.25
CA MET A 28 10.73 7.45 -9.13
C MET A 28 11.34 8.01 -10.42
N GLN A 29 12.48 8.71 -10.35
CA GLN A 29 13.18 9.23 -11.54
C GLN A 29 13.63 8.11 -12.48
N ILE A 30 14.15 7.00 -11.95
CA ILE A 30 14.52 5.82 -12.74
C ILE A 30 13.28 5.24 -13.43
N GLY A 31 12.18 5.10 -12.71
CA GLY A 31 10.90 4.63 -13.27
C GLY A 31 10.38 5.56 -14.37
N ALA A 32 10.42 6.87 -14.14
CA ALA A 32 9.92 7.87 -15.07
C ALA A 32 10.73 7.89 -16.36
N LYS A 33 12.06 7.76 -16.26
CA LYS A 33 12.93 7.61 -17.43
C LYS A 33 12.60 6.37 -18.25
N ARG A 34 12.30 5.23 -17.61
CA ARG A 34 11.90 3.99 -18.31
C ARG A 34 10.55 4.10 -19.00
N MET A 35 9.65 4.92 -18.46
CA MET A 35 8.28 5.11 -18.95
C MET A 35 8.13 6.34 -19.86
N CYS A 36 9.23 7.01 -20.21
CA CYS A 36 9.24 8.26 -20.97
C CYS A 36 8.31 9.34 -20.34
N MET A 37 8.30 9.44 -19.00
CA MET A 37 7.50 10.40 -18.25
C MET A 37 8.38 11.53 -17.72
N PRO A 38 7.89 12.79 -17.70
CA PRO A 38 8.52 13.86 -16.93
C PRO A 38 8.40 13.56 -15.43
N CYS A 39 9.47 13.81 -14.68
CA CYS A 39 9.53 13.51 -13.24
C CYS A 39 9.89 14.78 -12.46
N PRO A 40 9.33 15.00 -11.25
CA PRO A 40 9.83 16.03 -10.36
C PRO A 40 11.33 15.83 -10.05
N SER A 41 12.01 16.93 -9.76
CA SER A 41 13.34 16.90 -9.16
C SER A 41 13.30 16.24 -7.78
N ILE A 42 14.47 15.80 -7.29
CA ILE A 42 14.59 15.21 -5.95
C ILE A 42 14.05 16.19 -4.88
N ASP A 43 14.38 17.47 -5.01
CA ASP A 43 13.96 18.48 -4.05
C ASP A 43 12.45 18.73 -4.08
N GLN A 44 11.85 18.84 -5.28
CA GLN A 44 10.39 18.97 -5.43
C GLN A 44 9.66 17.77 -4.82
N PHE A 45 10.16 16.55 -5.07
CA PHE A 45 9.57 15.34 -4.49
C PHE A 45 9.66 15.35 -2.96
N VAL A 46 10.84 15.64 -2.41
CA VAL A 46 11.08 15.63 -0.96
C VAL A 46 10.28 16.73 -0.28
N ASP A 47 10.19 17.91 -0.88
CA ASP A 47 9.36 19.00 -0.35
C ASP A 47 7.87 18.63 -0.37
N ALA A 48 7.34 18.09 -1.47
CA ALA A 48 5.95 17.65 -1.54
C ALA A 48 5.62 16.62 -0.44
N VAL A 49 6.48 15.61 -0.25
CA VAL A 49 6.33 14.61 0.84
C VAL A 49 6.34 15.27 2.22
N LYS A 50 7.24 16.24 2.45
CA LYS A 50 7.30 16.99 3.73
C LYS A 50 6.03 17.79 3.97
N GLN A 51 5.56 18.54 2.96
CA GLN A 51 4.34 19.34 3.07
C GLN A 51 3.13 18.45 3.34
N THR A 52 3.00 17.32 2.64
CA THR A 52 1.92 16.35 2.90
C THR A 52 1.98 15.81 4.33
N ALA A 53 3.17 15.46 4.85
CA ALA A 53 3.32 15.03 6.24
C ALA A 53 2.92 16.11 7.25
N LEU A 54 3.32 17.36 7.02
CA LEU A 54 3.04 18.49 7.90
C LEU A 54 1.55 18.86 7.89
N ALA A 55 0.93 18.93 6.71
CA ALA A 55 -0.51 19.18 6.56
C ALA A 55 -1.35 18.09 7.27
N ASN A 56 -0.83 16.87 7.37
CA ASN A 56 -1.48 15.73 8.01
C ASN A 56 -0.90 15.38 9.39
N LYS A 57 -0.21 16.32 10.05
CA LYS A 57 0.47 16.08 11.36
C LYS A 57 -0.45 15.47 12.42
N ARG A 58 -1.75 15.82 12.43
CA ARG A 58 -2.75 15.27 13.36
C ARG A 58 -3.02 13.77 13.16
N PHE A 59 -2.79 13.26 11.95
CA PHE A 59 -2.99 11.85 11.59
C PHE A 59 -1.75 11.00 11.82
N ILE A 60 -0.57 11.60 12.08
CA ILE A 60 0.64 10.82 12.40
C ILE A 60 0.47 10.18 13.79
N PRO A 61 0.43 8.84 13.89
CA PRO A 61 0.14 8.16 15.15
C PRO A 61 1.15 8.49 16.26
N PRO A 62 0.79 8.29 17.54
CA PRO A 62 1.73 8.33 18.64
C PRO A 62 2.90 7.34 18.46
N PRO A 63 4.04 7.55 19.17
CA PRO A 63 5.17 6.64 19.12
C PRO A 63 4.74 5.20 19.41
N GLY A 64 5.25 4.24 18.62
CA GLY A 64 4.93 2.82 18.75
C GLY A 64 3.53 2.39 18.26
N LYS A 65 2.63 3.33 17.92
CA LYS A 65 1.24 3.01 17.50
C LYS A 65 1.04 2.93 15.98
N GLY A 66 2.01 3.38 15.19
CA GLY A 66 1.96 3.28 13.74
C GLY A 66 2.79 4.34 13.03
N SER A 67 2.44 4.60 11.78
CA SER A 67 3.04 5.65 10.94
C SER A 67 1.99 6.28 10.04
N LEU A 68 2.31 7.43 9.46
CA LEU A 68 1.56 7.97 8.33
C LEU A 68 2.23 7.47 7.05
N ASP A 69 1.57 6.59 6.29
CA ASP A 69 2.06 6.17 4.98
C ASP A 69 1.80 7.30 3.99
N ILE A 70 2.83 7.70 3.23
CA ILE A 70 2.80 8.77 2.24
C ILE A 70 3.05 8.15 0.88
N ARG A 71 2.16 8.44 -0.06
CA ARG A 71 2.08 7.81 -1.37
C ARG A 71 2.22 8.86 -2.48
N PRO A 72 3.45 9.15 -2.93
CA PRO A 72 3.69 9.89 -4.16
C PRO A 72 3.30 9.06 -5.38
N LEU A 73 2.57 9.66 -6.31
CA LEU A 73 2.02 9.03 -7.49
C LEU A 73 2.21 9.97 -8.69
N LEU A 74 2.76 9.44 -9.77
CA LEU A 74 2.99 10.13 -11.04
C LEU A 74 2.15 9.42 -12.11
N ILE A 75 1.13 10.10 -12.63
CA ILE A 75 0.19 9.56 -13.62
C ILE A 75 0.32 10.37 -14.91
N GLY A 76 0.31 9.69 -16.06
CA GLY A 76 0.08 10.33 -17.35
C GLY A 76 -1.40 10.25 -17.69
N SER A 77 -1.98 11.34 -18.16
CA SER A 77 -3.41 11.49 -18.50
C SER A 77 -3.60 12.31 -19.77
N GLY A 78 -4.80 12.25 -20.34
CA GLY A 78 -5.21 13.12 -21.45
C GLY A 78 -5.91 12.36 -22.59
N PRO A 79 -6.48 13.09 -23.56
CA PRO A 79 -7.34 12.52 -24.61
C PRO A 79 -6.50 11.87 -25.71
N ILE A 80 -5.95 10.68 -25.44
CA ILE A 80 -5.17 9.90 -26.40
C ILE A 80 -5.61 8.43 -26.39
N LEU A 81 -5.94 7.91 -27.57
CA LEU A 81 -6.30 6.49 -27.78
C LEU A 81 -5.11 5.67 -28.32
N GLY A 82 -4.18 6.33 -29.02
CA GLY A 82 -3.00 5.68 -29.59
C GLY A 82 -1.96 5.31 -28.53
N LEU A 83 -1.14 4.30 -28.82
CA LEU A 83 -0.04 3.87 -27.95
C LEU A 83 1.14 4.84 -28.05
N ALA A 84 1.10 5.90 -27.24
CA ALA A 84 2.15 6.92 -27.15
C ALA A 84 2.25 7.47 -25.71
N THR A 85 3.22 8.36 -25.46
CA THR A 85 3.32 9.10 -24.20
C THR A 85 2.09 9.97 -23.98
N ALA A 86 1.65 10.09 -22.72
CA ALA A 86 0.52 10.94 -22.37
C ALA A 86 0.84 12.42 -22.66
N PRO A 87 -0.16 13.22 -23.08
CA PRO A 87 0.04 14.65 -23.31
C PRO A 87 0.20 15.43 -21.99
N GLU A 88 -0.34 14.91 -20.88
CA GLU A 88 -0.28 15.54 -19.56
C GLU A 88 0.17 14.57 -18.49
N TYR A 89 0.77 15.12 -17.42
CA TYR A 89 1.26 14.34 -16.29
C TYR A 89 0.91 15.03 -14.98
N THR A 90 0.38 14.26 -14.04
CA THR A 90 0.04 14.73 -12.69
C THR A 90 0.94 14.03 -11.68
N PHE A 91 1.64 14.82 -10.88
CA PHE A 91 2.31 14.36 -9.66
C PHE A 91 1.46 14.74 -8.45
N LEU A 92 1.00 13.73 -7.72
CA LEU A 92 0.16 13.90 -6.53
C LEU A 92 0.76 13.13 -5.36
N VAL A 93 0.56 13.65 -4.14
CA VAL A 93 1.05 13.01 -2.91
C VAL A 93 -0.08 13.01 -1.89
N TYR A 94 -0.55 11.82 -1.54
CA TYR A 94 -1.56 11.62 -0.50
C TYR A 94 -0.99 10.82 0.67
N ALA A 95 -1.72 10.80 1.78
CA ALA A 95 -1.28 10.11 2.98
C ALA A 95 -2.43 9.40 3.70
N CYS A 96 -2.12 8.31 4.39
CA CYS A 96 -3.08 7.51 5.15
C CYS A 96 -2.46 7.08 6.49
N PRO A 97 -3.12 7.31 7.64
CA PRO A 97 -2.64 6.76 8.90
C PRO A 97 -2.76 5.23 8.89
N VAL A 98 -1.65 4.57 9.20
CA VAL A 98 -1.58 3.11 9.29
C VAL A 98 -1.16 2.71 10.70
N GLY A 99 -2.02 1.97 11.38
CA GLY A 99 -1.70 1.39 12.69
C GLY A 99 -0.84 0.14 12.56
N ASN A 100 -0.08 -0.15 13.61
CA ASN A 100 0.64 -1.42 13.72
C ASN A 100 -0.37 -2.53 14.06
N TYR A 101 -0.85 -3.27 13.07
CA TYR A 101 -1.78 -4.39 13.32
C TYR A 101 -1.15 -5.75 13.07
N PHE A 102 -0.23 -5.85 12.11
CA PHE A 102 0.69 -6.96 11.92
C PHE A 102 1.94 -6.39 11.22
N LYS A 103 3.10 -7.05 11.33
CA LYS A 103 4.24 -6.71 10.47
C LYS A 103 3.90 -7.19 9.05
N VAL A 104 3.25 -6.33 8.27
CA VAL A 104 2.91 -6.61 6.87
C VAL A 104 4.11 -6.27 6.01
N GLU A 105 4.57 -7.22 5.22
CA GLU A 105 5.67 -7.06 4.29
C GLU A 105 5.26 -7.55 2.90
N GLU A 106 5.40 -6.69 1.90
CA GLU A 106 5.44 -7.12 0.51
C GLU A 106 6.87 -7.58 0.21
N ARG A 107 7.06 -8.88 0.00
CA ARG A 107 8.36 -9.46 -0.29
C ARG A 107 8.21 -10.68 -1.20
N LEU A 108 9.33 -11.07 -1.81
CA LEU A 108 9.43 -12.40 -2.42
C LEU A 108 9.41 -13.44 -1.30
N ILE A 109 8.56 -14.46 -1.47
CA ILE A 109 8.51 -15.62 -0.59
C ILE A 109 8.94 -16.84 -1.40
N GLU A 110 10.08 -17.41 -1.01
CA GLU A 110 10.54 -18.70 -1.52
C GLU A 110 9.55 -19.80 -1.12
N VAL A 111 9.33 -20.77 -2.00
CA VAL A 111 8.34 -21.85 -1.78
C VAL A 111 8.68 -22.64 -0.50
N GLU A 112 9.96 -22.77 -0.19
CA GLU A 112 10.46 -23.45 1.00
C GLU A 112 10.01 -22.77 2.30
N LYS A 113 9.79 -21.45 2.30
CA LYS A 113 9.29 -20.72 3.48
C LYS A 113 7.81 -20.95 3.74
N LEU A 114 7.05 -21.38 2.72
CA LEU A 114 5.64 -21.72 2.89
C LEU A 114 5.45 -22.93 3.81
N ASN A 115 6.44 -23.82 3.94
CA ASN A 115 6.40 -24.94 4.90
C ASN A 115 6.20 -24.49 6.35
N ASN A 116 6.59 -23.26 6.69
CA ASN A 116 6.55 -22.73 8.05
C ASN A 116 5.48 -21.64 8.22
N ALA A 117 4.58 -21.46 7.24
CA ALA A 117 3.50 -20.51 7.35
C ALA A 117 2.37 -21.08 8.22
N ASP A 118 1.86 -20.28 9.15
CA ASP A 118 0.71 -20.65 9.98
C ASP A 118 -0.59 -20.65 9.16
N GLU A 119 -0.75 -19.66 8.27
CA GLU A 119 -1.88 -19.51 7.35
C GLU A 119 -1.42 -19.12 5.95
N VAL A 120 -2.13 -19.62 4.93
CA VAL A 120 -2.05 -19.11 3.56
C VAL A 120 -3.47 -18.89 3.05
N PHE A 121 -3.73 -17.73 2.46
CA PHE A 121 -5.00 -17.41 1.83
C PHE A 121 -4.74 -16.60 0.56
N TYR A 122 -5.71 -16.60 -0.35
CA TYR A 122 -5.70 -15.74 -1.52
C TYR A 122 -6.89 -14.79 -1.48
N THR A 123 -6.76 -13.67 -2.19
CA THR A 123 -7.78 -12.64 -2.26
C THR A 123 -8.17 -12.40 -3.70
N GLY A 124 -9.42 -12.04 -3.94
CA GLY A 124 -9.92 -11.75 -5.29
C GLY A 124 -11.40 -11.41 -5.28
N THR A 125 -11.87 -10.61 -6.23
CA THR A 125 -13.23 -10.06 -6.23
C THR A 125 -14.33 -11.13 -6.12
N ALA A 126 -14.17 -12.26 -6.81
CA ALA A 126 -15.18 -13.33 -6.82
C ALA A 126 -15.29 -14.08 -5.48
N VAL A 127 -14.21 -14.15 -4.70
CA VAL A 127 -14.12 -14.97 -3.49
C VAL A 127 -13.95 -14.13 -2.21
N GLY A 128 -13.65 -12.85 -2.36
CA GLY A 128 -13.19 -11.98 -1.28
C GLY A 128 -11.83 -12.44 -0.76
N ILE A 129 -11.87 -13.34 0.22
CA ILE A 129 -10.72 -13.94 0.89
C ILE A 129 -11.02 -15.42 1.07
N ALA A 130 -10.14 -16.30 0.60
CA ALA A 130 -10.33 -17.75 0.68
C ALA A 130 -9.07 -18.44 1.23
N PRO A 131 -9.22 -19.35 2.22
CA PRO A 131 -8.08 -20.07 2.79
C PRO A 131 -7.54 -21.10 1.79
N VAL A 132 -6.24 -21.34 1.83
CA VAL A 132 -5.57 -22.42 1.11
C VAL A 132 -5.37 -23.58 2.08
N GLY A 133 -6.05 -24.71 1.83
CA GLY A 133 -5.93 -25.90 2.69
C GLY A 133 -4.61 -26.67 2.52
N GLY A 134 -3.93 -26.50 1.39
CA GLY A 134 -2.61 -27.09 1.17
C GLY A 134 -2.00 -26.75 -0.19
N ILE A 135 -0.67 -26.87 -0.27
CA ILE A 135 0.11 -26.64 -1.49
C ILE A 135 0.97 -27.87 -1.76
N THR A 136 0.96 -28.35 -3.00
CA THR A 136 1.84 -29.43 -3.46
C THR A 136 2.98 -28.87 -4.29
N TYR A 137 4.22 -29.17 -3.89
CA TYR A 137 5.43 -28.77 -4.61
C TYR A 137 6.48 -29.88 -4.58
N LYS A 138 7.09 -30.20 -5.73
CA LYS A 138 8.08 -31.29 -5.88
C LYS A 138 7.61 -32.62 -5.24
N ASN A 139 6.36 -33.02 -5.50
CA ASN A 139 5.70 -34.21 -4.94
C ASN A 139 5.56 -34.23 -3.40
N LYS A 140 5.79 -33.10 -2.71
CA LYS A 140 5.51 -32.94 -1.28
C LYS A 140 4.29 -32.03 -1.11
N ARG A 141 3.31 -32.50 -0.33
CA ARG A 141 2.14 -31.71 0.07
C ARG A 141 2.36 -31.10 1.44
N ILE A 142 2.10 -29.81 1.55
CA ILE A 142 2.07 -29.04 2.78
C ILE A 142 0.60 -28.75 3.06
N GLU A 143 0.12 -29.03 4.26
CA GLU A 143 -1.25 -28.74 4.66
C GLU A 143 -1.24 -27.58 5.66
N TYR A 144 -2.16 -26.64 5.48
CA TYR A 144 -2.32 -25.50 6.37
C TYR A 144 -3.57 -25.69 7.20
N LYS A 145 -3.49 -25.27 8.46
CA LYS A 145 -4.68 -25.20 9.31
C LYS A 145 -5.40 -23.89 9.03
N GLU A 146 -6.72 -23.96 9.04
CA GLU A 146 -7.52 -22.74 9.00
C GLU A 146 -7.47 -22.08 10.38
N GLU A 147 -6.84 -20.92 10.46
CA GLU A 147 -6.65 -20.17 11.69
C GLU A 147 -7.48 -18.87 11.67
N LEU A 148 -7.39 -18.10 12.75
CA LEU A 148 -8.33 -17.02 13.04
C LEU A 148 -8.20 -15.82 12.08
N THR A 149 -7.03 -15.62 11.45
CA THR A 149 -6.72 -14.41 10.69
C THR A 149 -7.55 -14.32 9.42
N CYS A 150 -7.58 -15.39 8.61
CA CYS A 150 -8.38 -15.45 7.39
C CYS A 150 -9.87 -15.19 7.68
N LYS A 151 -10.40 -15.79 8.74
CA LYS A 151 -11.80 -15.60 9.17
C LYS A 151 -12.09 -14.16 9.57
N GLN A 152 -11.22 -13.56 10.38
CA GLN A 152 -11.37 -12.16 10.81
C GLN A 152 -11.32 -11.19 9.63
N LEU A 153 -10.38 -11.37 8.71
CA LEU A 153 -10.27 -10.54 7.51
C LEU A 153 -11.50 -10.67 6.61
N TYR A 154 -11.97 -11.90 6.39
CA TYR A 154 -13.18 -12.17 5.59
C TYR A 154 -14.41 -11.53 6.23
N SER A 155 -14.66 -11.77 7.51
CA SER A 155 -15.79 -11.19 8.24
C SER A 155 -15.76 -9.66 8.24
N ARG A 156 -14.57 -9.05 8.35
CA ARG A 156 -14.42 -7.59 8.29
C ARG A 156 -14.76 -7.05 6.91
N LEU A 157 -14.24 -7.66 5.84
CA LEU A 157 -14.48 -7.23 4.46
C LEU A 157 -15.97 -7.34 4.09
N ILE A 158 -16.58 -8.50 4.36
CA ILE A 158 -18.01 -8.73 4.11
C ILE A 158 -18.88 -7.81 4.97
N GLY A 159 -18.48 -7.58 6.22
CA GLY A 159 -19.19 -6.67 7.11
C GLY A 159 -19.23 -5.24 6.57
N ILE A 160 -18.14 -4.77 5.99
CA ILE A 160 -18.10 -3.48 5.27
C ILE A 160 -19.02 -3.55 4.05
N GLN A 161 -18.82 -4.50 3.14
CA GLN A 161 -19.61 -4.62 1.90
C GLN A 161 -21.14 -4.69 2.12
N ARG A 162 -21.59 -5.28 3.24
CA ARG A 162 -23.01 -5.40 3.60
C ARG A 162 -23.55 -4.22 4.44
N GLY A 163 -22.71 -3.24 4.76
CA GLY A 163 -23.08 -2.11 5.62
C GLY A 163 -23.30 -2.46 7.10
N VAL A 164 -22.89 -3.67 7.54
CA VAL A 164 -22.97 -4.10 8.95
C VAL A 164 -21.85 -3.47 9.78
N ILE A 165 -20.74 -3.13 9.13
CA ILE A 165 -19.58 -2.47 9.72
C ILE A 165 -19.38 -1.12 9.03
N GLU A 166 -19.18 -0.06 9.82
CA GLU A 166 -18.86 1.27 9.32
C GLU A 166 -17.68 1.25 8.35
N ASP A 167 -17.92 1.78 7.16
CA ASP A 167 -16.89 2.00 6.15
C ASP A 167 -16.13 3.30 6.45
N LYS A 168 -14.93 3.16 7.03
CA LYS A 168 -14.09 4.30 7.42
C LYS A 168 -13.23 4.85 6.28
N ARG A 169 -13.35 4.30 5.07
CA ARG A 169 -12.45 4.60 3.94
C ARG A 169 -13.20 4.95 2.66
N ASP A 170 -14.51 5.19 2.76
CA ASP A 170 -15.37 5.55 1.64
C ASP A 170 -15.21 4.58 0.45
N TRP A 171 -15.16 3.27 0.73
CA TRP A 171 -15.08 2.17 -0.24
C TRP A 171 -16.45 1.82 -0.86
N ILE A 172 -17.54 2.08 -0.15
CA ILE A 172 -18.91 1.81 -0.60
C ILE A 172 -19.46 3.07 -1.26
N VAL A 173 -19.87 2.93 -2.51
CA VAL A 173 -20.60 3.96 -3.25
C VAL A 173 -22.03 3.49 -3.38
N GLU A 174 -22.97 4.30 -2.87
CA GLU A 174 -24.39 4.08 -3.08
C GLU A 174 -24.74 4.33 -4.55
N ILE A 175 -25.53 3.44 -5.13
CA ILE A 175 -26.04 3.58 -6.49
C ILE A 175 -27.51 3.96 -6.34
N GLU A 176 -27.87 5.17 -6.78
CA GLU A 176 -29.28 5.58 -6.97
C GLU A 176 -29.94 4.79 -8.10
#